data_AF-A0A3N5PNN5-F1
#
_entry.id   AF-A0A3N5PNN5-F1
#
_cell.length_a   1.000
_cell.length_b   1.000
_cell.length_c   1.000
_cell.angle_alpha   90.00
_cell.angle_beta   90.00
_cell.angle_gamma   90.00
#
_symmetry.space_group_name_H-M   'P 1'
#
loop_
_entity.id
_entity.type
_entity.pdbx_description
1 polymer ?
#
loop_
_entity_poly.entity_id
_entity_poly.type
_entity_poly.pdbx_seq_one_letter_code
_entity_poly.pdbx_strand_id
1 'polypeptide(L)'
;MKNLRMLLLMTTVFVLSIGNNAVARPDINWDPNKISIEQMKGTQSIHSITVTSSKDLQDIIARVVPKLQPWVSVSPASIGVIQKDNNFELTLTVNVPPDAKVGEYDGVIQLRQATVGKNQRVIAKPLPITLMITEREDNVILPPDPGEAGKQTLLGIDSDSDGVRDDIQRYIYFAYPDEEKVRVALTQMAIEYQGLLSQANDPDAAFNHATRMSHHGECLFYIQGEKSLDTRAALQAEILNTKERSLAYINYNNNLAGEIILGAPVQDWKDSCNFDVDAIGDIQ
;
A
#
# COMPACT_ATOMS: atom_id res chain seq x y z
N MET A 1 -89.65 14.54 -53.51
CA MET A 1 -88.60 14.03 -54.43
C MET A 1 -87.47 15.05 -54.41
N LYS A 2 -86.54 14.92 -53.45
CA LYS A 2 -85.16 14.40 -53.62
C LYS A 2 -84.35 15.13 -54.71
N ASN A 3 -83.38 15.93 -54.28
CA ASN A 3 -81.99 15.86 -54.77
C ASN A 3 -81.04 16.60 -53.80
N LEU A 4 -80.26 15.81 -53.06
CA LEU A 4 -79.14 16.23 -52.23
C LEU A 4 -77.98 15.25 -52.53
N ARG A 5 -76.87 15.74 -53.06
CA ARG A 5 -75.56 15.07 -53.11
C ARG A 5 -74.51 16.18 -52.92
N MET A 6 -73.97 16.37 -51.72
CA MET A 6 -72.91 15.60 -51.05
C MET A 6 -71.54 15.91 -51.66
N LEU A 7 -70.87 16.89 -51.05
CA LEU A 7 -69.48 17.29 -51.29
C LEU A 7 -68.59 16.49 -50.32
N LEU A 8 -67.60 15.77 -50.85
CA LEU A 8 -66.70 14.90 -50.08
C LEU A 8 -65.46 15.72 -49.65
N LEU A 9 -65.25 15.90 -48.33
CA LEU A 9 -64.03 16.49 -47.76
C LEU A 9 -62.95 15.39 -47.61
N MET A 10 -61.78 15.61 -48.20
CA MET A 10 -60.56 14.82 -47.95
C MET A 10 -59.84 15.37 -46.71
N THR A 11 -59.77 14.57 -45.64
CA THR A 11 -58.98 14.86 -44.44
C THR A 11 -57.59 14.24 -44.56
N THR A 12 -56.55 15.07 -44.63
CA THR A 12 -55.15 14.69 -44.56
C THR A 12 -54.73 14.45 -43.10
N VAL A 13 -54.30 13.24 -42.79
CA VAL A 13 -53.76 12.84 -41.48
C VAL A 13 -52.26 13.16 -41.44
N PHE A 14 -51.86 14.09 -40.56
CA PHE A 14 -50.46 14.43 -40.31
C PHE A 14 -49.92 13.49 -39.22
N VAL A 15 -49.10 12.52 -39.59
CA VAL A 15 -48.42 11.62 -38.65
C VAL A 15 -47.17 12.31 -38.13
N LEU A 16 -47.22 12.82 -36.89
CA LEU A 16 -46.06 13.30 -36.16
C LEU A 16 -45.19 12.11 -35.74
N SER A 17 -44.06 11.94 -36.42
CA SER A 17 -42.99 11.04 -36.02
C SER A 17 -42.34 11.56 -34.74
N ILE A 18 -42.70 10.96 -33.60
CA ILE A 18 -42.00 11.15 -32.33
C ILE A 18 -40.64 10.46 -32.48
N GLY A 19 -39.59 11.25 -32.75
CA GLY A 19 -38.22 10.77 -32.74
C GLY A 19 -37.86 10.31 -31.33
N ASN A 20 -37.71 8.99 -31.14
CA ASN A 20 -37.02 8.43 -29.99
C ASN A 20 -35.55 8.85 -30.07
N ASN A 21 -35.19 9.96 -29.44
CA ASN A 21 -33.80 10.24 -29.11
C ASN A 21 -33.37 9.23 -28.05
N ALA A 22 -32.79 8.11 -28.51
CA ALA A 22 -32.02 7.24 -27.65
C ALA A 22 -30.88 8.09 -27.06
N VAL A 23 -31.00 8.49 -25.79
CA VAL A 23 -29.93 9.16 -25.07
C VAL A 23 -28.77 8.18 -25.01
N ALA A 24 -27.75 8.38 -25.86
CA ALA A 24 -26.52 7.62 -25.81
C ALA A 24 -26.00 7.63 -24.37
N ARG A 25 -25.74 6.45 -23.80
CA ARG A 25 -25.10 6.34 -22.48
C ARG A 25 -23.77 7.11 -22.55
N PRO A 26 -23.36 7.84 -21.50
CA PRO A 26 -22.08 8.53 -21.53
C PRO A 26 -20.98 7.51 -21.83
N ASP A 27 -20.24 7.73 -22.93
CA ASP A 27 -19.03 6.98 -23.20
C ASP A 27 -17.95 7.54 -22.27
N ILE A 28 -17.62 6.76 -21.24
CA ILE A 28 -16.42 6.93 -20.42
C ILE A 28 -15.28 6.22 -21.15
N ASN A 29 -14.18 6.94 -21.33
CA ASN A 29 -12.93 6.37 -21.76
C ASN A 29 -11.99 6.22 -20.57
N TRP A 30 -11.32 5.07 -20.51
CA TRP A 30 -10.30 4.77 -19.51
C TRP A 30 -8.94 4.72 -20.19
N ASP A 31 -7.94 5.35 -19.59
CA ASP A 31 -6.55 5.23 -20.00
C ASP A 31 -5.67 4.90 -18.78
N PRO A 32 -5.13 3.67 -18.67
CA PRO A 32 -5.26 2.57 -19.63
C PRO A 32 -6.67 1.96 -19.66
N ASN A 33 -7.01 1.27 -20.75
CA ASN A 33 -8.32 0.62 -20.93
C ASN A 33 -8.45 -0.77 -20.25
N LYS A 34 -7.35 -1.28 -19.70
CA LYS A 34 -7.24 -2.46 -18.84
C LYS A 34 -5.99 -2.32 -17.98
N ILE A 35 -6.00 -2.96 -16.82
CA ILE A 35 -4.87 -2.99 -15.90
C ILE A 35 -4.47 -4.44 -15.64
N SER A 36 -3.18 -4.74 -15.79
CA SER A 36 -2.60 -6.03 -15.45
C SER A 36 -1.43 -5.76 -14.51
N ILE A 37 -1.55 -6.24 -13.28
CA ILE A 37 -0.57 -6.02 -12.22
C ILE A 37 -0.09 -7.38 -11.77
N GLU A 38 1.22 -7.59 -11.83
CA GLU A 38 1.89 -8.68 -11.15
C GLU A 38 2.53 -8.14 -9.89
N GLN A 39 2.24 -8.75 -8.75
CA GLN A 39 2.66 -8.24 -7.46
C GLN A 39 2.98 -9.37 -6.48
N MET A 40 4.18 -9.30 -5.90
CA MET A 40 4.62 -10.25 -4.89
C MET A 40 3.87 -10.04 -3.58
N LYS A 41 3.70 -11.11 -2.79
CA LYS A 41 3.19 -10.99 -1.42
C LYS A 41 4.02 -10.04 -0.58
N GLY A 42 3.35 -9.30 0.30
CA GLY A 42 3.95 -8.32 1.21
C GLY A 42 4.39 -7.00 0.58
N THR A 43 4.09 -6.77 -0.71
CA THR A 43 4.51 -5.54 -1.41
C THR A 43 3.33 -4.61 -1.67
N GLN A 44 3.63 -3.34 -1.96
CA GLN A 44 2.65 -2.33 -2.39
C GLN A 44 3.05 -1.65 -3.70
N SER A 45 2.07 -1.21 -4.49
CA SER A 45 2.28 -0.46 -5.73
C SER A 45 1.18 0.59 -5.93
N ILE A 46 1.48 1.63 -6.72
CA ILE A 46 0.57 2.74 -7.04
C ILE A 46 0.50 2.93 -8.55
N HIS A 47 -0.70 3.04 -9.11
CA HIS A 47 -0.94 3.21 -10.54
C HIS A 47 -1.89 4.39 -10.79
N SER A 48 -1.61 5.19 -11.82
CA SER A 48 -2.48 6.30 -12.23
C SER A 48 -3.39 5.89 -13.38
N ILE A 49 -4.65 6.30 -13.30
CA ILE A 49 -5.69 5.99 -14.27
C ILE A 49 -6.35 7.30 -14.68
N THR A 50 -6.41 7.58 -15.98
CA THR A 50 -7.13 8.72 -16.53
C THR A 50 -8.53 8.30 -16.95
N VAL A 51 -9.51 9.10 -16.55
CA VAL A 51 -10.92 8.97 -16.92
C VAL A 51 -11.33 10.20 -17.73
N THR A 52 -11.89 9.97 -18.92
CA THR A 52 -12.45 11.04 -19.74
C THR A 52 -13.92 10.74 -20.04
N SER A 53 -14.80 11.73 -19.89
CA SER A 53 -16.24 11.58 -20.12
C SER A 53 -16.71 12.40 -21.32
N SER A 54 -17.55 11.83 -22.17
CA SER A 54 -18.23 12.56 -23.26
C SER A 54 -19.37 13.49 -22.80
N LYS A 55 -19.68 13.53 -21.49
CA LYS A 55 -20.73 14.36 -20.88
C LYS A 55 -20.33 14.84 -19.49
N ASP A 56 -20.96 15.91 -19.02
CA ASP A 56 -20.88 16.29 -17.62
C ASP A 56 -21.56 15.25 -16.75
N LEU A 57 -20.86 14.79 -15.72
CA LEU A 57 -21.32 13.80 -14.77
C LEU A 57 -21.22 14.37 -13.35
N GLN A 58 -22.23 14.07 -12.54
CA GLN A 58 -22.32 14.50 -11.14
C GLN A 58 -22.61 13.29 -10.24
N ASP A 59 -22.22 13.41 -8.97
CA ASP A 59 -22.35 12.41 -7.92
C ASP A 59 -21.69 11.07 -8.28
N ILE A 60 -20.47 11.15 -8.83
CA ILE A 60 -19.72 9.98 -9.28
C ILE A 60 -18.91 9.37 -8.14
N ILE A 61 -19.00 8.05 -8.04
CA ILE A 61 -18.31 7.22 -7.06
C ILE A 61 -17.52 6.14 -7.82
N ALA A 62 -16.22 6.03 -7.54
CA ALA A 62 -15.37 4.94 -8.00
C ALA A 62 -15.42 3.80 -6.99
N ARG A 63 -15.63 2.56 -7.48
CA ARG A 63 -15.71 1.37 -6.63
C ARG A 63 -14.98 0.19 -7.23
N VAL A 64 -14.11 -0.42 -6.43
CA VAL A 64 -13.49 -1.72 -6.71
C VAL A 64 -14.46 -2.83 -6.29
N VAL A 65 -14.56 -3.91 -7.08
CA VAL A 65 -15.41 -5.07 -6.75
C VAL A 65 -14.95 -5.78 -5.46
N PRO A 66 -15.88 -6.34 -4.66
CA PRO A 66 -15.55 -6.94 -3.37
C PRO A 66 -14.44 -7.99 -3.38
N LYS A 67 -14.31 -8.76 -4.45
CA LYS A 67 -13.27 -9.79 -4.60
C LYS A 67 -11.84 -9.19 -4.57
N LEU A 68 -11.66 -7.95 -5.04
CA LEU A 68 -10.37 -7.27 -5.08
C LEU A 68 -10.16 -6.27 -3.93
N GLN A 69 -11.23 -5.89 -3.22
CA GLN A 69 -11.14 -4.92 -2.11
C GLN A 69 -10.15 -5.27 -0.99
N PRO A 70 -9.81 -6.54 -0.70
CA PRO A 70 -8.76 -6.84 0.28
C PRO A 70 -7.38 -6.29 -0.10
N TRP A 71 -7.11 -6.09 -1.39
CA TRP A 71 -5.79 -5.71 -1.89
C TRP A 71 -5.79 -4.40 -2.67
N VAL A 72 -6.92 -4.03 -3.28
CA VAL A 72 -6.99 -2.96 -4.26
C VAL A 72 -7.95 -1.87 -3.77
N SER A 73 -7.45 -0.63 -3.74
CA SER A 73 -8.21 0.56 -3.38
C SER A 73 -8.03 1.67 -4.42
N VAL A 74 -9.01 2.56 -4.52
CA VAL A 74 -8.99 3.67 -5.49
C VAL A 74 -9.25 5.00 -4.79
N SER A 75 -8.53 6.04 -5.19
CA SER A 75 -8.65 7.39 -4.66
C SER A 75 -8.71 8.43 -5.79
N PRO A 76 -9.58 9.45 -5.69
CA PRO A 76 -10.65 9.57 -4.71
C PRO A 76 -11.81 8.60 -5.01
N ALA A 77 -12.36 7.97 -3.96
CA ALA A 77 -13.54 7.11 -4.11
C ALA A 77 -14.82 7.91 -4.40
N SER A 78 -14.91 9.15 -3.91
CA SER A 78 -16.00 10.09 -4.19
C SER A 78 -15.47 11.24 -5.03
N ILE A 79 -15.83 11.24 -6.31
CA ILE A 79 -15.31 12.19 -7.31
C ILE A 79 -16.13 13.49 -7.32
N GLY A 80 -17.44 13.39 -7.07
CA GLY A 80 -18.34 14.54 -7.20
C GLY A 80 -18.65 14.82 -8.67
N VAL A 81 -17.80 15.56 -9.38
CA VAL A 81 -18.07 16.01 -10.76
C VAL A 81 -16.96 15.58 -11.72
N ILE A 82 -17.33 15.04 -12.88
CA ILE A 82 -16.44 14.86 -14.04
C ILE A 82 -16.99 15.74 -15.16
N GLN A 83 -16.21 16.74 -15.57
CA GLN A 83 -16.59 17.63 -16.67
C GLN A 83 -16.40 16.93 -18.02
N LYS A 84 -17.27 17.27 -18.97
CA LYS A 84 -17.18 16.80 -20.34
C LYS A 84 -15.80 17.11 -20.93
N ASP A 85 -15.22 16.13 -21.63
CA ASP A 85 -13.96 16.19 -22.37
C ASP A 85 -12.72 16.53 -21.51
N ASN A 86 -12.86 16.57 -20.18
CA ASN A 86 -11.77 16.78 -19.24
C ASN A 86 -11.25 15.45 -18.69
N ASN A 87 -9.93 15.42 -18.48
CA ASN A 87 -9.26 14.29 -17.86
C ASN A 87 -9.38 14.39 -16.34
N PHE A 88 -9.82 13.29 -15.74
CA PHE A 88 -9.86 13.12 -14.29
C PHE A 88 -8.94 11.96 -13.90
N GLU A 89 -8.06 12.19 -12.93
CA GLU A 89 -7.11 11.17 -12.48
C GLU A 89 -7.65 10.40 -11.27
N LEU A 90 -7.54 9.08 -11.34
CA LEU A 90 -7.75 8.15 -10.24
C LEU A 90 -6.42 7.47 -9.91
N THR A 91 -6.11 7.41 -8.63
CA THR A 91 -4.98 6.65 -8.09
C THR A 91 -5.46 5.29 -7.63
N LEU A 92 -4.87 4.24 -8.16
CA LEU A 92 -5.06 2.86 -7.73
C LEU A 92 -3.91 2.45 -6.82
N THR A 93 -4.21 2.09 -5.57
CA THR A 93 -3.22 1.53 -4.64
C THR A 93 -3.47 0.03 -4.50
N VAL A 94 -2.45 -0.76 -4.75
CA VAL A 94 -2.47 -2.21 -4.53
C VAL A 94 -1.54 -2.55 -3.38
N ASN A 95 -2.08 -3.13 -2.31
CA ASN A 95 -1.36 -3.59 -1.15
C ASN A 95 -1.63 -5.09 -0.96
N VAL A 96 -0.62 -5.93 -1.18
CA VAL A 96 -0.75 -7.38 -1.05
C VAL A 96 -0.12 -7.79 0.28
N PRO A 97 -0.88 -8.30 1.26
CA PRO A 97 -0.31 -8.71 2.53
C PRO A 97 0.52 -10.00 2.37
N PRO A 98 1.46 -10.27 3.29
CA PRO A 98 2.28 -11.48 3.30
C PRO A 98 1.53 -12.82 3.29
N ASP A 99 0.34 -12.84 3.88
CA ASP A 99 -0.51 -14.03 4.02
C ASP A 99 -1.51 -14.20 2.85
N ALA A 100 -1.45 -13.31 1.86
CA ALA A 100 -2.30 -13.39 0.68
C ALA A 100 -2.12 -14.74 -0.03
N LYS A 101 -3.19 -15.28 -0.59
CA LYS A 101 -3.12 -16.50 -1.40
C LYS A 101 -2.58 -16.16 -2.78
N VAL A 102 -1.59 -16.92 -3.25
CA VAL A 102 -1.11 -16.84 -4.63
C VAL A 102 -2.23 -17.16 -5.59
N GLY A 103 -2.23 -16.46 -6.71
CA GLY A 103 -3.15 -16.74 -7.79
C GLY A 103 -3.51 -15.50 -8.59
N GLU A 104 -4.36 -15.74 -9.58
CA GLU A 104 -4.89 -14.71 -10.45
C GLU A 104 -6.26 -14.25 -9.95
N TYR A 105 -6.40 -12.95 -9.78
CA TYR A 105 -7.60 -12.30 -9.29
C TYR A 105 -8.12 -11.29 -10.31
N ASP A 106 -9.16 -11.69 -11.02
CA ASP A 106 -9.88 -10.76 -11.89
C ASP A 106 -10.94 -9.96 -11.14
N GLY A 107 -11.09 -8.71 -11.56
CA GLY A 107 -12.14 -7.82 -11.13
C GLY A 107 -12.25 -6.59 -12.02
N VAL A 108 -13.00 -5.60 -11.54
CA VAL A 108 -13.20 -4.34 -12.27
C VAL A 108 -13.27 -3.15 -11.32
N ILE A 109 -12.88 -1.97 -11.81
CA ILE A 109 -13.30 -0.68 -11.24
C ILE A 109 -14.57 -0.23 -11.94
N GLN A 110 -15.55 0.20 -11.16
CA GLN A 110 -16.82 0.73 -11.65
C GLN A 110 -16.96 2.20 -11.28
N LEU A 111 -17.40 3.02 -12.23
CA LEU A 111 -17.99 4.33 -11.94
C LEU A 111 -19.49 4.18 -11.76
N ARG A 112 -19.98 4.64 -10.62
CA ARG A 112 -21.40 4.63 -10.27
C ARG A 112 -21.86 6.05 -10.04
N GLN A 113 -23.05 6.35 -10.53
CA GLN A 113 -23.72 7.62 -10.25
C GLN A 113 -24.72 7.43 -9.12
N ALA A 114 -24.56 8.21 -8.05
CA ALA A 114 -25.51 8.28 -6.96
C ALA A 114 -26.58 9.32 -7.31
N THR A 115 -27.76 8.88 -7.74
CA THR A 115 -28.90 9.79 -7.90
C THR A 115 -29.65 9.87 -6.58
N VAL A 116 -29.87 11.08 -6.06
CA VAL A 116 -30.66 11.31 -4.83
C VAL A 116 -31.99 10.55 -4.90
N GLY A 117 -32.22 9.65 -3.94
CA GLY A 117 -33.44 8.83 -3.84
C GLY A 117 -33.48 7.57 -4.72
N LYS A 118 -32.39 7.18 -5.40
CA LYS A 118 -32.31 5.94 -6.21
C LYS A 118 -31.03 5.14 -5.93
N ASN A 119 -31.09 3.83 -6.18
CA ASN A 119 -29.92 2.96 -6.11
C ASN A 119 -28.84 3.41 -7.09
N GLN A 120 -27.58 3.34 -6.65
CA GLN A 120 -26.39 3.65 -7.45
C GLN A 120 -26.36 2.83 -8.76
N ARG A 121 -26.36 3.52 -9.90
CA ARG A 121 -26.33 2.89 -11.23
C ARG A 121 -24.91 2.91 -11.78
N VAL A 122 -24.48 1.79 -12.36
CA VAL A 122 -23.22 1.74 -13.14
C VAL A 122 -23.45 2.52 -14.42
N ILE A 123 -22.61 3.52 -14.68
CA ILE A 123 -22.79 4.48 -15.79
C ILE A 123 -21.83 4.27 -16.95
N ALA A 124 -20.84 3.40 -16.78
CA ALA A 124 -19.75 3.19 -17.72
C ALA A 124 -19.45 1.70 -17.90
N LYS A 125 -18.77 1.37 -19.01
CA LYS A 125 -18.07 0.08 -19.10
C LYS A 125 -17.03 0.04 -17.97
N PRO A 126 -17.04 -0.98 -17.09
CA PRO A 126 -16.05 -1.09 -16.03
C PRO A 126 -14.63 -1.24 -16.59
N LEU A 127 -13.64 -0.73 -15.86
CA LEU A 127 -12.22 -0.92 -16.18
C LEU A 127 -11.77 -2.30 -15.66
N PRO A 128 -11.36 -3.24 -16.52
CA PRO A 128 -10.86 -4.54 -16.08
C PRO A 128 -9.52 -4.43 -15.34
N ILE A 129 -9.40 -5.19 -14.27
CA ILE A 129 -8.14 -5.39 -13.53
C ILE A 129 -7.90 -6.90 -13.41
N THR A 130 -6.68 -7.30 -13.75
CA THR A 130 -6.13 -8.60 -13.40
C THR A 130 -4.97 -8.36 -12.44
N LEU A 131 -5.08 -8.88 -11.21
CA LEU A 131 -4.02 -8.89 -10.22
C LEU A 131 -3.46 -10.31 -10.11
N MET A 132 -2.20 -10.50 -10.47
CA MET A 132 -1.46 -11.74 -10.29
C MET A 132 -0.63 -11.63 -9.02
N ILE A 133 -1.03 -12.37 -7.98
CA ILE A 133 -0.27 -12.46 -6.74
C ILE A 133 0.71 -13.62 -6.88
N THR A 134 2.00 -13.34 -6.79
CA THR A 134 3.09 -14.33 -6.90
C THR A 134 3.71 -14.64 -5.54
N GLU A 135 4.28 -15.85 -5.40
CA GLU A 135 5.23 -16.11 -4.31
C GLU A 135 6.49 -15.26 -4.53
N ARG A 136 7.24 -15.06 -3.47
CA ARG A 136 8.61 -14.56 -3.56
C ARG A 136 9.55 -15.74 -3.85
N GLU A 137 10.39 -15.64 -4.87
CA GLU A 137 11.28 -16.71 -5.36
C GLU A 137 12.63 -16.80 -4.62
N ASP A 138 12.63 -16.50 -3.34
CA ASP A 138 13.78 -16.62 -2.47
C ASP A 138 13.50 -17.76 -1.48
N ASN A 139 14.40 -18.74 -1.44
CA ASN A 139 14.36 -19.89 -0.51
C ASN A 139 14.51 -19.47 0.96
N VAL A 140 14.14 -18.23 1.31
CA VAL A 140 14.15 -17.66 2.64
C VAL A 140 12.94 -18.23 3.39
N ILE A 141 13.23 -19.11 4.34
CA ILE A 141 12.22 -19.63 5.26
C ILE A 141 12.00 -18.55 6.32
N LEU A 142 10.89 -17.83 6.22
CA LEU A 142 10.45 -16.91 7.28
C LEU A 142 9.71 -17.66 8.39
N PRO A 143 9.80 -17.19 9.64
CA PRO A 143 8.98 -17.70 10.72
C PRO A 143 7.50 -17.41 10.47
N PRO A 144 6.60 -18.15 11.17
CA PRO A 144 5.18 -17.87 11.15
C PRO A 144 4.88 -16.45 11.63
N ASP A 145 3.84 -15.82 11.09
CA ASP A 145 3.37 -14.54 11.63
C ASP A 145 2.73 -14.75 13.01
N PRO A 146 3.25 -14.12 14.09
CA PRO A 146 2.71 -14.31 15.42
C PRO A 146 1.41 -13.51 15.64
N GLY A 147 1.07 -12.55 14.77
CA GLY A 147 -0.10 -11.68 14.89
C GLY A 147 -0.22 -11.04 16.27
N GLU A 148 -1.42 -11.05 16.84
CA GLU A 148 -1.67 -10.50 18.18
C GLU A 148 -0.99 -11.30 19.31
N ALA A 149 -0.66 -12.58 19.09
CA ALA A 149 0.09 -13.35 20.09
C ALA A 149 1.50 -12.77 20.30
N GLY A 150 2.10 -12.24 19.23
CA GLY A 150 3.40 -11.55 19.27
C GLY A 150 3.43 -10.27 20.11
N LYS A 151 2.26 -9.74 20.51
CA LYS A 151 2.15 -8.52 21.34
C LYS A 151 1.93 -8.80 22.82
N GLN A 152 1.78 -10.06 23.22
CA GLN A 152 1.46 -10.44 24.61
C GLN A 152 2.63 -10.26 25.59
N THR A 153 3.86 -10.24 25.09
CA THR A 153 5.08 -10.08 25.90
C THR A 153 5.91 -8.92 25.38
N LEU A 154 6.77 -8.37 26.26
CA LEU A 154 7.69 -7.27 25.92
C LEU A 154 8.55 -7.64 24.70
N LEU A 155 9.16 -8.82 24.73
CA LEU A 155 10.09 -9.30 23.69
C LEU A 155 9.37 -10.01 22.52
N GLY A 156 8.08 -10.28 22.62
CA GLY A 156 7.31 -10.97 21.57
C GLY A 156 7.68 -12.44 21.39
N ILE A 157 7.50 -12.94 20.16
CA ILE A 157 7.79 -14.31 19.75
C ILE A 157 8.94 -14.27 18.74
N ASP A 158 9.94 -15.10 18.99
CA ASP A 158 11.09 -15.41 18.12
C ASP A 158 11.13 -16.95 18.03
N SER A 159 10.51 -17.49 16.97
CA SER A 159 10.25 -18.92 16.83
C SER A 159 11.45 -19.71 16.34
N ASP A 160 12.36 -19.07 15.58
CA ASP A 160 13.57 -19.68 15.05
C ASP A 160 14.82 -19.35 15.88
N SER A 161 14.67 -18.53 16.93
CA SER A 161 15.71 -18.18 17.90
C SER A 161 16.92 -17.49 17.27
N ASP A 162 16.68 -16.67 16.24
CA ASP A 162 17.71 -15.88 15.56
C ASP A 162 17.98 -14.53 16.25
N GLY A 163 17.21 -14.20 17.30
CA GLY A 163 17.30 -12.96 18.06
C GLY A 163 16.41 -11.84 17.52
N VAL A 164 15.66 -12.09 16.45
CA VAL A 164 14.69 -11.17 15.84
C VAL A 164 13.28 -11.68 16.14
N ARG A 165 12.37 -10.76 16.46
CA ARG A 165 10.96 -11.15 16.54
C ARG A 165 10.41 -11.54 15.19
N ASP A 166 9.58 -12.57 15.16
CA ASP A 166 8.93 -13.08 13.95
C ASP A 166 8.20 -11.97 13.16
N ASP A 167 7.48 -11.08 13.84
CA ASP A 167 6.77 -9.96 13.19
C ASP A 167 7.73 -8.94 12.54
N ILE A 168 8.89 -8.71 13.16
CA ILE A 168 9.91 -7.78 12.66
C ILE A 168 10.74 -8.39 11.53
N GLN A 169 11.14 -9.66 11.63
CA GLN A 169 11.87 -10.34 10.57
C GLN A 169 11.04 -10.36 9.28
N ARG A 170 9.74 -10.64 9.41
CA ARG A 170 8.77 -10.55 8.30
C ARG A 170 8.64 -9.13 7.79
N TYR A 171 8.47 -8.12 8.65
CA TYR A 171 8.40 -6.73 8.24
C TYR A 171 9.62 -6.30 7.43
N ILE A 172 10.84 -6.56 7.93
CA ILE A 172 12.11 -6.22 7.26
C ILE A 172 12.15 -6.89 5.89
N TYR A 173 11.80 -8.17 5.84
CA TYR A 173 11.79 -8.91 4.59
C TYR A 173 10.82 -8.31 3.58
N PHE A 174 9.56 -8.03 3.96
CA PHE A 174 8.53 -7.55 3.05
C PHE A 174 8.66 -6.08 2.65
N ALA A 175 9.12 -5.22 3.56
CA ALA A 175 9.32 -3.80 3.29
C ALA A 175 10.54 -3.52 2.38
N TYR A 176 11.52 -4.42 2.37
CA TYR A 176 12.79 -4.26 1.64
C TYR A 176 13.07 -5.48 0.73
N PRO A 177 12.21 -5.77 -0.28
CA PRO A 177 12.30 -6.97 -1.14
C PRO A 177 13.62 -7.13 -1.89
N ASP A 178 14.12 -6.04 -2.44
CA ASP A 178 15.27 -6.06 -3.35
C ASP A 178 16.50 -5.39 -2.73
N GLU A 179 16.42 -5.02 -1.45
CA GLU A 179 17.48 -4.31 -0.72
C GLU A 179 18.14 -5.26 0.31
N GLU A 180 18.88 -6.28 -0.15
CA GLU A 180 19.47 -7.31 0.73
C GLU A 180 20.38 -6.74 1.82
N LYS A 181 21.27 -5.81 1.45
CA LYS A 181 22.15 -5.10 2.41
C LYS A 181 21.36 -4.38 3.50
N VAL A 182 20.23 -3.80 3.11
CA VAL A 182 19.34 -3.08 4.04
C VAL A 182 18.66 -4.07 4.97
N ARG A 183 18.18 -5.22 4.46
CA ARG A 183 17.61 -6.27 5.32
C ARG A 183 18.61 -6.74 6.37
N VAL A 184 19.85 -6.98 5.98
CA VAL A 184 20.90 -7.41 6.91
C VAL A 184 21.17 -6.31 7.95
N ALA A 185 21.34 -5.05 7.54
CA ALA A 185 21.55 -3.94 8.46
C ALA A 185 20.39 -3.75 9.46
N LEU A 186 19.15 -3.82 8.99
CA LEU A 186 17.95 -3.71 9.83
C LEU A 186 17.78 -4.90 10.77
N THR A 187 18.20 -6.09 10.35
CA THR A 187 18.21 -7.28 11.20
C THR A 187 19.12 -7.07 12.41
N GLN A 188 20.32 -6.51 12.20
CA GLN A 188 21.24 -6.19 13.29
C GLN A 188 20.66 -5.13 14.24
N MET A 189 20.01 -4.10 13.69
CA MET A 189 19.28 -3.13 14.51
C MET A 189 18.16 -3.78 15.33
N ALA A 190 17.39 -4.70 14.74
CA ALA A 190 16.29 -5.39 15.41
C ALA A 190 16.77 -6.26 16.57
N ILE A 191 17.90 -6.96 16.40
CA ILE A 191 18.57 -7.71 17.47
C ILE A 191 18.98 -6.75 18.60
N GLU A 192 19.60 -5.61 18.27
CA GLU A 192 20.02 -4.63 19.26
C GLU A 192 18.82 -4.03 20.03
N TYR A 193 17.68 -3.83 19.35
CA TYR A 193 16.42 -3.45 19.98
C TYR A 193 15.88 -4.49 20.96
N GLN A 194 16.01 -5.80 20.69
CA GLN A 194 15.65 -6.83 21.68
C GLN A 194 16.49 -6.71 22.94
N GLY A 195 17.81 -6.52 22.77
CA GLY A 195 18.74 -6.31 23.87
C GLY A 195 18.36 -5.10 24.73
N LEU A 196 18.22 -3.92 24.11
CA LEU A 196 17.94 -2.69 24.85
C LEU A 196 16.57 -2.70 25.53
N LEU A 197 15.55 -3.36 24.95
CA LEU A 197 14.25 -3.49 25.60
C LEU A 197 14.32 -4.44 26.80
N SER A 198 15.07 -5.53 26.69
CA SER A 198 15.25 -6.49 27.79
C SER A 198 16.02 -5.91 28.99
N GLN A 199 16.97 -5.01 28.73
CA GLN A 199 17.87 -4.41 29.72
C GLN A 199 17.58 -2.92 29.95
N ALA A 200 16.37 -2.46 29.64
CA ALA A 200 16.01 -1.04 29.66
C ALA A 200 16.20 -0.33 31.01
N ASN A 201 16.30 -1.08 32.12
CA ASN A 201 16.47 -0.54 33.47
C ASN A 201 17.94 -0.59 33.97
N ASP A 202 18.87 -1.06 33.14
CA ASP A 202 20.29 -1.16 33.47
C ASP A 202 21.06 -0.03 32.77
N PRO A 203 21.61 0.95 33.51
CA PRO A 203 22.32 2.08 32.91
C PRO A 203 23.58 1.70 32.13
N ASP A 204 24.36 0.73 32.62
CA ASP A 204 25.58 0.30 31.96
C ASP A 204 25.24 -0.44 30.66
N ALA A 205 24.18 -1.26 30.70
CA ALA A 205 23.65 -1.88 29.50
C ALA A 205 23.14 -0.83 28.51
N ALA A 206 22.41 0.19 28.97
CA ALA A 206 21.85 1.25 28.13
C ALA A 206 22.96 1.97 27.35
N PHE A 207 24.05 2.37 28.01
CA PHE A 207 25.20 2.97 27.33
C PHE A 207 25.79 2.06 26.25
N ASN A 208 26.04 0.80 26.59
CA ASN A 208 26.59 -0.17 25.65
C ASN A 208 25.67 -0.43 24.44
N HIS A 209 24.35 -0.49 24.68
CA HIS A 209 23.35 -0.61 23.62
C HIS A 209 23.32 0.63 22.72
N ALA A 210 23.43 1.83 23.29
CA ALA A 210 23.46 3.07 22.54
C ALA A 210 24.70 3.18 21.63
N THR A 211 25.87 2.77 22.12
CA THR A 211 27.10 2.73 21.31
C THR A 211 26.95 1.77 20.13
N ARG A 212 26.46 0.54 20.35
CA ARG A 212 26.22 -0.42 19.25
C ARG A 212 25.15 0.06 18.28
N MET A 213 24.07 0.65 18.79
CA MET A 213 23.02 1.25 17.96
C MET A 213 23.55 2.42 17.10
N SER A 214 24.53 3.18 17.60
CA SER A 214 25.22 4.21 16.79
C SER A 214 25.91 3.57 15.59
N HIS A 215 26.69 2.51 15.81
CA HIS A 215 27.38 1.79 14.72
C HIS A 215 26.42 1.16 13.72
N HIS A 216 25.30 0.58 14.17
CA HIS A 216 24.27 0.09 13.25
C HIS A 216 23.65 1.23 12.42
N GLY A 217 23.43 2.39 13.03
CA GLY A 217 22.96 3.59 12.34
C GLY A 217 23.94 4.11 11.30
N GLU A 218 25.23 4.12 11.61
CA GLU A 218 26.33 4.49 10.70
C GLU A 218 26.39 3.53 9.50
N CYS A 219 26.34 2.22 9.77
CA CYS A 219 26.31 1.19 8.73
C CYS A 219 25.13 1.38 7.77
N LEU A 220 23.93 1.55 8.30
CA LEU A 220 22.74 1.75 7.47
C LEU A 220 22.81 3.07 6.68
N PHE A 221 23.36 4.13 7.27
CA PHE A 221 23.60 5.38 6.54
C PHE A 221 24.62 5.19 5.43
N TYR A 222 25.69 4.42 5.64
CA TYR A 222 26.64 4.09 4.58
C TYR A 222 25.94 3.41 3.39
N ILE A 223 24.97 2.53 3.66
CA ILE A 223 24.23 1.78 2.63
C ILE A 223 23.19 2.66 1.89
N GLN A 224 22.41 3.48 2.61
CA GLN A 224 21.25 4.18 2.05
C GLN A 224 21.35 5.72 2.01
N GLY A 225 22.41 6.30 2.58
CA GLY A 225 22.51 7.73 2.80
C GLY A 225 21.38 8.27 3.69
N GLU A 226 20.82 9.42 3.31
CA GLU A 226 19.74 10.10 4.04
C GLU A 226 18.45 9.25 4.18
N LYS A 227 18.17 8.32 3.24
CA LYS A 227 17.02 7.39 3.33
C LYS A 227 17.09 6.50 4.57
N SER A 228 18.28 6.34 5.17
CA SER A 228 18.45 5.60 6.42
C SER A 228 17.64 6.21 7.57
N LEU A 229 17.41 7.53 7.60
CA LEU A 229 16.67 8.18 8.70
C LEU A 229 15.20 7.73 8.72
N ASP A 230 14.54 7.75 7.56
CA ASP A 230 13.16 7.30 7.41
C ASP A 230 13.04 5.79 7.64
N THR A 231 14.01 5.02 7.14
CA THR A 231 14.08 3.57 7.33
C THR A 231 14.21 3.19 8.80
N ARG A 232 15.04 3.89 9.57
CA ARG A 232 15.18 3.68 11.02
C ARG A 232 13.92 4.05 11.77
N ALA A 233 13.28 5.16 11.41
CA ALA A 233 12.03 5.59 12.03
C ALA A 233 10.91 4.56 11.77
N ALA A 234 10.83 4.01 10.56
CA ALA A 234 9.86 2.98 10.20
C ALA A 234 10.10 1.68 10.99
N LEU A 235 11.35 1.19 11.06
CA LEU A 235 11.70 0.01 11.87
C LEU A 235 11.36 0.22 13.35
N GLN A 236 11.72 1.38 13.92
CA GLN A 236 11.42 1.70 15.32
C GLN A 236 9.91 1.70 15.58
N ALA A 237 9.09 2.21 14.66
CA ALA A 237 7.64 2.22 14.81
C ALA A 237 7.06 0.80 14.90
N GLU A 238 7.53 -0.12 14.05
CA GLU A 238 7.12 -1.53 14.09
C GLU A 238 7.63 -2.25 15.36
N ILE A 239 8.84 -1.91 15.82
CA ILE A 239 9.40 -2.49 17.02
C ILE A 239 8.64 -2.02 18.27
N LEU A 240 8.28 -0.74 18.37
CA LEU A 240 7.66 -0.13 19.55
C LEU A 240 6.12 -0.12 19.51
N ASN A 241 5.52 -1.01 18.75
CA ASN A 241 4.07 -1.10 18.47
C ASN A 241 3.18 -1.52 19.67
N THR A 242 3.69 -1.54 20.90
CA THR A 242 2.92 -1.71 22.13
C THR A 242 3.29 -0.65 23.17
N LYS A 243 2.38 -0.41 24.13
CA LYS A 243 2.61 0.53 25.22
C LYS A 243 3.81 0.11 26.06
N GLU A 244 3.92 -1.17 26.36
CA GLU A 244 4.97 -1.76 27.19
C GLU A 244 6.36 -1.57 26.55
N ARG A 245 6.46 -1.78 25.24
CA ARG A 245 7.71 -1.58 24.47
C ARG A 245 8.10 -0.10 24.42
N SER A 246 7.13 0.78 24.18
CA SER A 246 7.37 2.23 24.21
C SER A 246 7.85 2.71 25.58
N LEU A 247 7.27 2.20 26.67
CA LEU A 247 7.71 2.53 28.04
C LEU A 247 9.11 2.01 28.34
N ALA A 248 9.44 0.78 27.94
CA ALA A 248 10.79 0.23 28.09
C ALA A 248 11.81 1.07 27.30
N TYR A 249 11.48 1.48 26.08
CA TYR A 249 12.35 2.35 25.28
C TYR A 249 12.55 3.73 25.93
N ILE A 250 11.51 4.31 26.54
CA ILE A 250 11.63 5.57 27.31
C ILE A 250 12.57 5.39 28.51
N ASN A 251 12.46 4.27 29.24
CA ASN A 251 13.35 3.99 30.37
C ASN A 251 14.81 3.84 29.93
N TYR A 252 15.05 3.10 28.84
CA TYR A 252 16.35 3.00 28.20
C TYR A 252 16.93 4.40 27.88
N ASN A 253 16.15 5.29 27.25
CA ASN A 253 16.60 6.64 26.94
C ASN A 253 16.85 7.50 28.19
N ASN A 254 16.04 7.35 29.24
CA ASN A 254 16.25 8.07 30.49
C ASN A 254 17.59 7.70 31.14
N ASN A 255 18.02 6.45 31.02
CA ASN A 255 19.32 5.98 31.51
C ASN A 255 20.52 6.54 30.71
N LEU A 256 20.29 7.13 29.54
CA LEU A 256 21.32 7.79 28.73
C LEU A 256 21.44 9.30 29.00
N ALA A 257 20.63 9.85 29.92
CA ALA A 257 20.61 11.27 30.17
C ALA A 257 21.98 11.78 30.67
N GLY A 258 22.62 12.62 29.87
CA GLY A 258 23.94 13.19 30.16
C GLY A 258 25.12 12.41 29.58
N GLU A 259 24.87 11.24 28.99
CA GLU A 259 25.89 10.47 28.29
C GLU A 259 26.21 11.04 26.90
N ILE A 260 27.46 10.89 26.48
CA ILE A 260 27.92 11.28 25.15
C ILE A 260 28.28 10.01 24.37
N ILE A 261 27.49 9.70 23.34
CA ILE A 261 27.77 8.63 22.40
C ILE A 261 28.61 9.21 21.25
N LEU A 262 29.84 8.72 21.13
CA LEU A 262 30.73 9.10 20.04
C LEU A 262 30.55 8.12 18.89
N GLY A 263 30.14 8.64 17.73
CA GLY A 263 30.12 7.87 16.49
C GLY A 263 31.50 7.79 15.83
N ALA A 264 31.62 6.88 14.87
CA ALA A 264 32.77 6.83 13.98
C ALA A 264 32.82 8.06 13.06
N PRO A 265 34.01 8.48 12.58
CA PRO A 265 34.10 9.45 11.51
C PRO A 265 33.35 8.98 10.25
N VAL A 266 32.75 9.90 9.50
CA VAL A 266 31.92 9.57 8.33
C VAL A 266 32.66 8.71 7.30
N GLN A 267 33.97 8.97 7.10
CA GLN A 267 34.77 8.16 6.17
C GLN A 267 34.91 6.68 6.57
N ASP A 268 34.68 6.35 7.85
CA ASP A 268 34.86 5.03 8.43
C ASP A 268 33.51 4.31 8.67
N TRP A 269 32.36 4.90 8.29
CA TRP A 269 31.03 4.33 8.56
C TRP A 269 30.77 2.97 7.90
N LYS A 270 31.50 2.65 6.84
CA LYS A 270 31.50 1.30 6.27
C LYS A 270 31.96 0.26 7.29
N ASP A 271 33.00 0.59 8.06
CA ASP A 271 33.63 -0.31 9.02
C ASP A 271 32.77 -0.46 10.30
N SER A 272 31.74 0.38 10.47
CA SER A 272 30.72 0.21 11.50
C SER A 272 29.73 -0.93 11.20
N CYS A 273 29.71 -1.46 9.97
CA CYS A 273 28.95 -2.66 9.63
C CYS A 273 29.61 -3.91 10.23
N ASN A 274 28.83 -4.75 10.90
CA ASN A 274 29.32 -6.04 11.43
C ASN A 274 29.23 -7.19 10.41
N PHE A 275 29.04 -6.86 9.14
CA PHE A 275 28.99 -7.78 8.00
C PHE A 275 29.73 -7.17 6.81
N ASP A 276 30.15 -8.02 5.87
CA ASP A 276 30.82 -7.58 4.65
C ASP A 276 29.79 -7.02 3.65
N VAL A 277 29.73 -5.69 3.58
CA VAL A 277 28.82 -4.96 2.67
C VAL A 277 29.14 -5.24 1.20
N ASP A 278 30.38 -5.55 0.85
CA ASP A 278 30.79 -5.78 -0.54
C ASP A 278 30.51 -7.22 -0.99
N ALA A 279 30.40 -8.17 -0.05
CA ALA A 279 30.08 -9.56 -0.34
C ALA A 279 28.60 -9.81 -0.66
N ILE A 280 27.71 -8.89 -0.27
CA ILE A 280 26.27 -8.97 -0.54
C ILE A 280 26.00 -8.29 -1.88
N GLY A 281 25.59 -9.05 -2.89
CA GLY A 281 25.27 -8.53 -4.21
C GLY A 281 23.96 -7.75 -4.18
N ASP A 282 23.93 -6.57 -4.80
CA ASP A 282 22.65 -5.96 -5.18
C ASP A 282 22.15 -6.75 -6.39
N ILE A 283 20.92 -7.29 -6.32
CA ILE A 283 20.27 -7.85 -7.51
C ILE A 283 20.01 -6.65 -8.43
N GLN A 284 20.79 -6.58 -9.52
CA GLN A 284 20.63 -5.56 -10.57
C GLN A 284 19.29 -5.70 -11.30
#